data_AF-A0A2S6TDK8-F1
#
_entry.id   AF-A0A2S6TDK8-F1
#
_cell.length_a   1.000
_cell.length_b   1.000
_cell.length_c   1.000
_cell.angle_alpha   90.00
_cell.angle_beta   90.00
_cell.angle_gamma   90.00
#
_symmetry.space_group_name_H-M   'P 1'
#
loop_
_entity.id
_entity.type
_entity.pdbx_description
1 polymer ?
#
loop_
_entity_poly.entity_id
_entity_poly.type
_entity_poly.pdbx_seq_one_letter_code
_entity_poly.pdbx_strand_id
1 'polypeptide(L)'
;MNIMKCAILIFLALLFIAPQSMATNSAVFIMYHRFGENNYPSTNVRLAQLENHIRELKSGPYTVLPVLQILSDIENGRALPKRTVGITIDDGFESIYTKAWPRFRKAQLPFTVFISTNSIDENRSNRLNWNQIREMRAAGVTFGAHSASHLHMVNTPRNRNEAEIIKSNTRMTAELGEQPVIFAYPYGEASNEVFELISKSSYKYAFGQHSGVISRFSDKKYLPRFALNEKYGELNRFRLIINTLPLPVSEFTPSSPIIGKTNPPNVGFTVIPSLKNLNGISCFTSEEGKVSTTLLSTSRVEVRMTKPFIKGRNRLNCTLPGGEGRWHWLGAIFVVPKS
;
A
#
# COMPACT_ATOMS: atom_id res chain seq x y z
N MET A 1 -28.51 32.60 -67.22
CA MET A 1 -27.21 31.93 -67.05
C MET A 1 -26.69 32.27 -65.66
N ASN A 2 -26.62 31.25 -64.80
CA ASN A 2 -25.95 31.14 -63.49
C ASN A 2 -26.37 32.03 -62.30
N ILE A 3 -27.19 31.42 -61.43
CA ILE A 3 -27.39 31.73 -60.02
C ILE A 3 -26.17 31.21 -59.25
N MET A 4 -25.41 32.08 -58.60
CA MET A 4 -24.27 31.71 -57.76
C MET A 4 -24.74 31.60 -56.30
N LYS A 5 -24.84 30.35 -55.80
CA LYS A 5 -25.16 30.05 -54.40
C LYS A 5 -23.89 30.15 -53.55
N CYS A 6 -23.84 31.09 -52.61
CA CYS A 6 -22.86 31.08 -51.52
C CYS A 6 -23.23 29.98 -50.51
N ALA A 7 -22.40 28.94 -50.41
CA ALA A 7 -22.48 27.96 -49.34
C ALA A 7 -21.59 28.39 -48.18
N ILE A 8 -22.20 28.77 -47.05
CA ILE A 8 -21.51 28.99 -45.79
C ILE A 8 -21.30 27.62 -45.14
N LEU A 9 -20.06 27.13 -45.11
CA LEU A 9 -19.67 25.97 -44.30
C LEU A 9 -19.55 26.41 -42.84
N ILE A 10 -20.51 26.01 -42.01
CA ILE A 10 -20.43 26.14 -40.55
C ILE A 10 -19.62 24.94 -40.04
N PHE A 11 -18.37 25.17 -39.64
CA PHE A 11 -17.53 24.18 -38.99
C PHE A 11 -17.94 24.06 -37.52
N LEU A 12 -18.83 23.11 -37.19
CA LEU A 12 -19.15 22.78 -35.80
C LEU A 12 -17.96 22.05 -35.17
N ALA A 13 -17.13 22.77 -34.41
CA ALA A 13 -16.13 22.17 -33.56
C ALA A 13 -16.83 21.44 -32.40
N LEU A 14 -16.97 20.12 -32.52
CA LEU A 14 -17.35 19.24 -31.42
C LEU A 14 -16.23 19.26 -30.37
N LEU A 15 -16.34 20.18 -29.41
CA LEU A 15 -15.59 20.13 -28.15
C LEU A 15 -16.00 18.84 -27.42
N PHE A 16 -15.16 17.82 -27.53
CA PHE A 16 -15.22 16.65 -26.64
C PHE A 16 -14.95 17.13 -25.22
N ILE A 17 -16.01 17.44 -24.47
CA ILE A 17 -15.94 17.60 -23.03
C ILE A 17 -15.70 16.19 -22.47
N ALA A 18 -14.42 15.84 -22.30
CA ALA A 18 -14.07 14.64 -21.53
C ALA A 18 -14.77 14.74 -20.17
N PRO A 19 -15.47 13.68 -19.70
CA PRO A 19 -16.11 13.72 -18.41
C PRO A 19 -15.02 14.03 -17.38
N GLN A 20 -15.16 15.17 -16.69
CA GLN A 20 -14.31 15.50 -15.56
C GLN A 20 -14.57 14.43 -14.50
N SER A 21 -13.77 13.37 -14.52
CA SER A 21 -13.67 12.42 -13.41
C SER A 21 -13.47 13.27 -12.16
N MET A 22 -14.48 13.35 -11.27
CA MET A 22 -14.29 14.15 -10.06
C MET A 22 -13.04 13.67 -9.35
N ALA A 23 -12.09 14.60 -9.24
CA ALA A 23 -10.80 14.43 -8.61
C ALA A 23 -10.94 13.82 -7.22
N THR A 24 -10.12 12.83 -6.90
CA THR A 24 -9.94 12.36 -5.51
C THR A 24 -8.49 12.53 -5.10
N ASN A 25 -8.21 12.71 -3.81
CA ASN A 25 -6.85 12.86 -3.29
C ASN A 25 -6.44 11.62 -2.49
N SER A 26 -6.87 10.44 -2.94
CA SER A 26 -6.62 9.18 -2.24
C SER A 26 -6.55 7.99 -3.19
N ALA A 27 -5.80 6.96 -2.80
CA ALA A 27 -5.65 5.73 -3.58
C ALA A 27 -5.52 4.50 -2.69
N VAL A 28 -6.01 3.36 -3.18
CA VAL A 28 -5.85 2.07 -2.54
C VAL A 28 -4.57 1.41 -3.02
N PHE A 29 -3.76 0.89 -2.11
CA PHE A 29 -2.55 0.15 -2.48
C PHE A 29 -2.72 -1.31 -2.10
N ILE A 30 -2.47 -2.20 -3.05
CA ILE A 30 -2.49 -3.65 -2.83
C ILE A 30 -1.07 -4.22 -2.85
N MET A 31 -0.84 -5.27 -2.08
CA MET A 31 0.46 -5.90 -1.90
C MET A 31 0.36 -7.41 -2.09
N TYR A 32 1.16 -7.94 -3.02
CA TYR A 32 1.39 -9.37 -3.25
C TYR A 32 2.81 -9.79 -2.82
N HIS A 33 3.11 -11.08 -2.83
CA HIS A 33 4.49 -11.58 -2.71
C HIS A 33 4.79 -12.65 -3.76
N ARG A 34 4.10 -13.82 -3.70
CA ARG A 34 4.28 -14.95 -4.62
C ARG A 34 3.04 -15.20 -5.48
N PHE A 35 3.24 -15.89 -6.61
CA PHE A 35 2.17 -16.22 -7.56
C PHE A 35 2.22 -17.68 -8.02
N GLY A 36 1.19 -18.46 -7.70
CA GLY A 36 1.06 -19.86 -8.10
C GLY A 36 1.97 -20.84 -7.34
N GLU A 37 2.56 -20.42 -6.22
CA GLU A 37 3.41 -21.23 -5.34
C GLU A 37 2.62 -21.74 -4.13
N ASN A 38 1.76 -22.74 -4.36
CA ASN A 38 0.73 -23.17 -3.38
C ASN A 38 1.28 -23.72 -2.06
N ASN A 39 2.58 -24.01 -1.97
CA ASN A 39 3.23 -24.45 -0.72
C ASN A 39 3.36 -23.30 0.31
N TYR A 40 3.07 -22.05 -0.07
CA TYR A 40 3.20 -20.87 0.78
C TYR A 40 1.91 -20.04 0.86
N PRO A 41 0.77 -20.59 1.29
CA PRO A 41 -0.55 -19.96 1.16
C PRO A 41 -0.69 -18.62 1.91
N SER A 42 0.16 -18.35 2.89
CA SER A 42 0.18 -17.09 3.65
C SER A 42 0.83 -15.92 2.88
N THR A 43 1.63 -16.21 1.85
CA THR A 43 2.35 -15.23 1.00
C THR A 43 2.12 -15.44 -0.50
N ASN A 44 1.34 -16.45 -0.88
CA ASN A 44 1.00 -16.76 -2.26
C ASN A 44 -0.39 -16.25 -2.62
N VAL A 45 -0.59 -15.83 -3.87
CA VAL A 45 -1.91 -15.84 -4.51
C VAL A 45 -1.94 -16.87 -5.61
N ARG A 46 -3.07 -17.57 -5.75
CA ARG A 46 -3.25 -18.54 -6.83
C ARG A 46 -3.33 -17.81 -8.16
N LEU A 47 -2.90 -18.46 -9.24
CA LEU A 47 -2.99 -17.85 -10.58
C LEU A 47 -4.44 -17.49 -10.95
N ALA A 48 -5.41 -18.33 -10.60
CA ALA A 48 -6.83 -18.01 -10.80
C ALA A 48 -7.27 -16.74 -10.04
N GLN A 49 -6.76 -16.50 -8.82
CA GLN A 49 -7.02 -15.27 -8.07
C GLN A 49 -6.41 -14.07 -8.79
N LEU A 50 -5.16 -14.17 -9.23
CA LEU A 50 -4.49 -13.11 -10.00
C LEU A 50 -5.26 -12.76 -11.29
N GLU A 51 -5.69 -13.76 -12.07
CA GLU A 51 -6.47 -13.52 -13.30
C GLU A 51 -7.80 -12.80 -13.00
N ASN A 52 -8.48 -13.18 -11.91
CA ASN A 52 -9.70 -12.51 -11.48
C ASN A 52 -9.42 -11.07 -11.03
N HIS A 53 -8.32 -10.80 -10.33
CA HIS A 53 -7.92 -9.45 -9.92
C HIS A 53 -7.62 -8.57 -11.13
N ILE A 54 -6.87 -9.08 -12.11
CA ILE A 54 -6.55 -8.36 -13.35
C ILE A 54 -7.84 -8.05 -14.12
N ARG A 55 -8.73 -9.04 -14.28
CA ARG A 55 -10.03 -8.84 -14.96
C ARG A 55 -10.85 -7.77 -14.26
N GLU A 56 -10.94 -7.80 -12.93
CA GLU A 56 -11.66 -6.80 -12.15
C GLU A 56 -11.08 -5.39 -12.34
N LEU A 57 -9.75 -5.24 -12.26
CA LEU A 57 -9.08 -3.95 -12.45
C LEU A 57 -9.24 -3.39 -13.87
N LYS A 58 -9.40 -4.25 -14.88
CA LYS A 58 -9.56 -3.85 -16.30
C LYS A 58 -11.00 -3.60 -16.73
N SER A 59 -11.96 -4.30 -16.13
CA SER A 59 -13.38 -4.19 -16.50
C SER A 59 -14.19 -3.31 -15.55
N GLY A 60 -13.70 -3.10 -14.34
CA GLY A 60 -14.34 -2.26 -13.33
C GLY A 60 -13.99 -0.76 -13.47
N PRO A 61 -14.52 0.08 -12.57
CA PRO A 61 -14.34 1.53 -12.58
C PRO A 61 -12.98 1.99 -12.01
N TYR A 62 -11.94 1.16 -12.11
CA TYR A 62 -10.65 1.35 -11.45
C TYR A 62 -9.63 1.96 -12.40
N THR A 63 -8.73 2.78 -11.86
CA THR A 63 -7.56 3.26 -12.60
C THR A 63 -6.29 2.81 -11.90
N VAL A 64 -5.47 2.00 -12.56
CA VAL A 64 -4.17 1.57 -12.01
C VAL A 64 -3.09 2.52 -12.53
N LEU A 65 -2.36 3.16 -11.62
CA LEU A 65 -1.29 4.10 -11.95
C LEU A 65 0.04 3.66 -11.30
N PRO A 66 1.20 4.09 -11.84
CA PRO A 66 2.49 3.88 -11.21
C PRO A 66 2.49 4.42 -9.77
N VAL A 67 2.99 3.62 -8.83
CA VAL A 67 3.01 3.96 -7.39
C VAL A 67 3.63 5.33 -7.13
N LEU A 68 4.78 5.63 -7.73
CA LEU A 68 5.45 6.92 -7.53
C LEU A 68 4.66 8.10 -8.09
N GLN A 69 3.92 7.90 -9.19
CA GLN A 69 3.03 8.92 -9.72
C GLN A 69 1.90 9.20 -8.72
N ILE A 70 1.24 8.16 -8.21
CA ILE A 70 0.14 8.30 -7.24
C ILE A 70 0.60 9.08 -6.01
N LEU A 71 1.74 8.71 -5.43
CA LEU A 71 2.26 9.36 -4.22
C LEU A 71 2.65 10.81 -4.48
N SER A 72 3.31 11.08 -5.61
CA SER A 72 3.68 12.43 -6.02
C SER A 72 2.44 13.30 -6.25
N ASP A 73 1.40 12.76 -6.88
CA ASP A 73 0.16 13.50 -7.12
C ASP A 73 -0.55 13.84 -5.81
N ILE A 74 -0.64 12.89 -4.87
CA ILE A 74 -1.21 13.12 -3.53
C ILE A 74 -0.42 14.19 -2.77
N GLU A 75 0.91 14.10 -2.75
CA GLU A 75 1.78 15.05 -2.04
C GLU A 75 1.66 16.47 -2.61
N ASN A 76 1.56 16.59 -3.94
CA ASN A 76 1.44 17.88 -4.61
C ASN A 76 -0.01 18.38 -4.73
N GLY A 77 -0.98 17.70 -4.11
CA GLY A 77 -2.40 18.06 -4.17
C GLY A 77 -3.00 17.95 -5.57
N ARG A 78 -2.39 17.19 -6.48
CA ARG A 78 -2.93 16.89 -7.80
C ARG A 78 -4.01 15.83 -7.70
N ALA A 79 -5.08 16.06 -8.46
CA ALA A 79 -6.21 15.17 -8.55
C ALA A 79 -5.82 13.78 -9.09
N LEU A 80 -6.28 12.73 -8.42
CA LEU A 80 -6.25 11.37 -8.95
C LEU A 80 -7.61 11.02 -9.58
N PRO A 81 -7.62 10.15 -10.62
CA PRO A 81 -8.82 9.48 -11.09
C PRO A 81 -9.56 8.79 -9.93
N LYS A 82 -10.90 8.70 -10.03
CA LYS A 82 -11.68 7.94 -9.06
C LYS A 82 -11.20 6.49 -8.99
N ARG A 83 -11.20 5.91 -7.78
CA ARG A 83 -10.82 4.52 -7.54
C ARG A 83 -9.43 4.17 -8.09
N THR A 84 -8.48 5.07 -7.85
CA THR A 84 -7.08 4.85 -8.19
C THR A 84 -6.47 3.73 -7.33
N VAL A 85 -5.75 2.81 -7.97
CA VAL A 85 -5.10 1.66 -7.33
C VAL A 85 -3.60 1.64 -7.65
N GLY A 86 -2.76 1.47 -6.62
CA GLY A 86 -1.33 1.17 -6.75
C GLY A 86 -1.06 -0.31 -6.49
N ILE A 87 -0.25 -0.95 -7.35
CA ILE A 87 0.13 -2.37 -7.19
C ILE A 87 1.58 -2.46 -6.71
N THR A 88 1.76 -3.14 -5.59
CA THR A 88 3.08 -3.45 -5.01
C THR A 88 3.26 -4.96 -4.86
N ILE A 89 4.51 -5.42 -4.97
CA ILE A 89 4.88 -6.81 -4.80
C ILE A 89 6.18 -6.87 -3.98
N ASP A 90 6.18 -7.61 -2.89
CA ASP A 90 7.32 -7.65 -1.97
C ASP A 90 8.22 -8.88 -2.22
N ASP A 91 9.38 -8.85 -1.57
CA ASP A 91 10.39 -9.90 -1.47
C ASP A 91 11.18 -10.29 -2.74
N GLY A 92 10.72 -9.93 -3.94
CA GLY A 92 11.47 -10.26 -5.17
C GLY A 92 11.51 -11.75 -5.48
N PHE A 93 10.39 -12.47 -5.35
CA PHE A 93 10.30 -13.88 -5.75
C PHE A 93 10.38 -14.09 -7.27
N GLU A 94 10.91 -15.23 -7.72
CA GLU A 94 11.02 -15.55 -9.14
C GLU A 94 9.65 -15.62 -9.84
N SER A 95 8.58 -16.04 -9.13
CA SER A 95 7.22 -16.06 -9.67
C SER A 95 6.71 -14.68 -10.12
N ILE A 96 7.32 -13.60 -9.64
CA ILE A 96 7.06 -12.24 -10.15
C ILE A 96 7.44 -12.16 -11.63
N TYR A 97 8.63 -12.61 -12.01
CA TYR A 97 9.11 -12.58 -13.38
C TYR A 97 8.41 -13.63 -14.26
N THR A 98 8.28 -14.86 -13.77
CA THR A 98 7.79 -15.97 -14.60
C THR A 98 6.27 -16.05 -14.71
N LYS A 99 5.53 -15.54 -13.71
CA LYS A 99 4.06 -15.65 -13.66
C LYS A 99 3.36 -14.29 -13.70
N ALA A 100 3.74 -13.34 -12.84
CA ALA A 100 2.99 -12.10 -12.69
C ALA A 100 3.28 -11.08 -13.80
N TRP A 101 4.56 -10.83 -14.08
CA TRP A 101 5.00 -9.79 -15.01
C TRP A 101 4.43 -9.96 -16.43
N PRO A 102 4.40 -11.16 -17.06
CA PRO A 102 3.77 -11.34 -18.36
C PRO A 102 2.28 -10.97 -18.37
N ARG A 103 1.56 -11.25 -17.27
CA ARG A 103 0.13 -10.98 -17.12
C ARG A 103 -0.14 -9.49 -16.92
N PHE A 104 0.60 -8.84 -16.02
CA PHE A 104 0.49 -7.40 -15.81
C PHE A 104 0.90 -6.62 -17.07
N ARG A 105 1.96 -7.05 -17.78
CA ARG A 105 2.37 -6.45 -19.05
C ARG A 105 1.29 -6.57 -20.12
N LYS A 106 0.70 -7.77 -20.31
CA LYS A 106 -0.42 -7.98 -21.24
C LYS A 106 -1.63 -7.11 -20.90
N ALA A 107 -1.90 -6.92 -19.62
CA ALA A 107 -3.01 -6.07 -19.14
C ALA A 107 -2.67 -4.57 -19.14
N GLN A 108 -1.41 -4.18 -19.38
CA GLN A 108 -0.91 -2.80 -19.26
C GLN A 108 -1.12 -2.22 -17.85
N LEU A 109 -0.90 -3.04 -16.82
CA LEU A 109 -1.02 -2.63 -15.42
C LEU A 109 0.36 -2.37 -14.83
N PRO A 110 0.68 -1.14 -14.41
CA PRO A 110 1.96 -0.84 -13.76
C PRO A 110 2.00 -1.42 -12.36
N PHE A 111 3.19 -1.83 -11.92
CA PHE A 111 3.42 -2.28 -10.55
C PHE A 111 4.84 -1.93 -10.08
N THR A 112 5.05 -2.05 -8.78
CA THR A 112 6.32 -1.81 -8.11
C THR A 112 6.75 -3.05 -7.35
N VAL A 113 8.05 -3.38 -7.39
CA VAL A 113 8.64 -4.51 -6.66
C VAL A 113 9.56 -4.00 -5.57
N PHE A 114 9.38 -4.45 -4.33
CA PHE A 114 10.32 -4.22 -3.23
C PHE A 114 11.25 -5.41 -3.07
N ILE A 115 12.56 -5.18 -3.12
CA ILE A 115 13.55 -6.27 -3.13
C ILE A 115 14.50 -6.21 -1.93
N SER A 116 14.87 -7.39 -1.43
CA SER A 116 15.97 -7.55 -0.47
C SER A 116 17.23 -8.04 -1.17
N THR A 117 18.29 -7.23 -1.11
CA THR A 117 19.44 -7.37 -2.03
C THR A 117 20.27 -8.62 -1.79
N ASN A 118 20.45 -9.04 -0.53
CA ASN A 118 21.24 -10.25 -0.21
C ASN A 118 20.60 -11.50 -0.82
N SER A 119 19.26 -11.61 -0.78
CA SER A 119 18.58 -12.79 -1.31
C SER A 119 18.77 -12.97 -2.83
N ILE A 120 18.96 -11.84 -3.54
CA ILE A 120 19.25 -11.79 -4.97
C ILE A 120 20.74 -12.07 -5.22
N ASP A 121 21.64 -11.43 -4.48
CA ASP A 121 23.10 -11.63 -4.61
C ASP A 121 23.53 -13.06 -4.28
N GLU A 122 22.84 -13.71 -3.33
CA GLU A 122 23.07 -15.11 -2.97
C GLU A 122 22.53 -16.11 -4.01
N ASN A 123 21.93 -15.64 -5.11
CA ASN A 123 21.32 -16.45 -6.17
C ASN A 123 20.38 -17.54 -5.61
N ARG A 124 19.59 -17.21 -4.59
CA ARG A 124 18.60 -18.16 -4.04
C ARG A 124 17.63 -18.54 -5.15
N SER A 125 17.45 -19.84 -5.37
CA SER A 125 16.73 -20.40 -6.53
C SER A 125 15.29 -19.93 -6.71
N ASN A 126 14.67 -19.33 -5.69
CA ASN A 126 13.31 -18.80 -5.74
C ASN A 126 13.24 -17.27 -5.75
N ARG A 127 14.34 -16.58 -6.05
CA ARG A 127 14.43 -15.13 -6.12
C ARG A 127 14.66 -14.66 -7.55
N LEU A 128 14.28 -13.42 -7.82
CA LEU A 128 14.74 -12.71 -9.01
C LEU A 128 16.28 -12.66 -9.01
N ASN A 129 16.86 -12.62 -10.20
CA ASN A 129 18.26 -12.23 -10.38
C ASN A 129 18.37 -10.81 -10.96
N TRP A 130 19.57 -10.22 -10.91
CA TRP A 130 19.78 -8.85 -11.38
C TRP A 130 19.53 -8.64 -12.88
N ASN A 131 19.73 -9.67 -13.72
CA ASN A 131 19.40 -9.58 -15.14
C ASN A 131 17.89 -9.45 -15.35
N GLN A 132 17.09 -10.28 -14.67
CA GLN A 132 15.63 -10.19 -14.68
C GLN A 132 15.14 -8.84 -14.16
N ILE A 133 15.74 -8.34 -13.07
CA ILE A 133 15.39 -7.02 -12.51
C ILE A 133 15.67 -5.89 -13.50
N ARG A 134 16.85 -5.89 -14.16
CA ARG A 134 17.19 -4.91 -15.20
C ARG A 134 16.22 -4.96 -16.38
N GLU A 135 15.88 -6.16 -16.84
CA GLU A 135 14.94 -6.34 -17.94
C GLU A 135 13.55 -5.78 -17.59
N MET A 136 13.04 -6.13 -16.41
CA MET A 136 11.77 -5.62 -15.90
C MET A 136 11.78 -4.10 -15.75
N ARG A 137 12.88 -3.53 -15.25
CA ARG A 137 13.07 -2.10 -15.10
C ARG A 137 13.08 -1.38 -16.43
N ALA A 138 13.78 -1.92 -17.44
CA ALA A 138 13.78 -1.39 -18.80
C ALA A 138 12.37 -1.40 -19.43
N ALA A 139 11.51 -2.33 -19.01
CA ALA A 139 10.10 -2.39 -19.41
C ALA A 139 9.15 -1.55 -18.53
N GLY A 140 9.67 -0.69 -17.66
CA GLY A 140 8.89 0.26 -16.86
C GLY A 140 8.46 -0.23 -15.48
N VAL A 141 8.93 -1.39 -15.00
CA VAL A 141 8.69 -1.81 -13.60
C VAL A 141 9.53 -0.97 -12.65
N THR A 142 8.88 -0.41 -11.63
CA THR A 142 9.58 0.36 -10.58
C THR A 142 10.12 -0.60 -9.50
N PHE A 143 11.31 -0.33 -8.99
CA PHE A 143 11.93 -1.10 -7.90
C PHE A 143 12.17 -0.22 -6.66
N GLY A 144 11.77 -0.72 -5.50
CA GLY A 144 12.01 -0.13 -4.18
C GLY A 144 12.82 -1.06 -3.29
N ALA A 145 13.29 -0.54 -2.15
CA ALA A 145 14.13 -1.30 -1.23
C ALA A 145 13.30 -2.04 -0.16
N HIS A 146 13.81 -3.20 0.27
CA HIS A 146 13.22 -4.03 1.32
C HIS A 146 14.27 -4.51 2.33
N SER A 147 15.22 -3.62 2.68
CA SER A 147 16.46 -3.90 3.44
C SER A 147 17.41 -4.85 2.71
N ALA A 148 18.62 -5.06 3.21
CA ALA A 148 19.56 -5.97 2.54
C ALA A 148 19.17 -7.44 2.77
N SER A 149 18.85 -7.83 4.00
CA SER A 149 18.65 -9.23 4.41
C SER A 149 17.22 -9.62 4.77
N HIS A 150 16.28 -8.68 4.76
CA HIS A 150 14.89 -8.90 5.20
C HIS A 150 14.77 -9.28 6.70
N LEU A 151 15.59 -8.64 7.55
CA LEU A 151 15.57 -8.88 8.99
C LEU A 151 14.39 -8.18 9.70
N HIS A 152 14.06 -8.65 10.91
CA HIS A 152 13.10 -7.97 11.79
C HIS A 152 13.74 -6.70 12.37
N MET A 153 13.57 -5.57 11.67
CA MET A 153 14.24 -4.31 12.03
C MET A 153 13.90 -3.86 13.46
N VAL A 154 12.67 -4.10 13.91
CA VAL A 154 12.21 -3.73 15.27
C VAL A 154 12.88 -4.53 16.38
N ASN A 155 13.47 -5.69 16.07
CA ASN A 155 14.21 -6.54 17.01
C ASN A 155 15.72 -6.47 16.79
N THR A 156 16.20 -5.49 16.02
CA THR A 156 17.58 -5.39 15.58
C THR A 156 18.18 -4.06 16.07
N PRO A 157 19.42 -4.05 16.59
CA PRO A 157 20.06 -2.82 17.04
C PRO A 157 20.20 -1.75 15.94
N ARG A 158 20.15 -0.47 16.34
CA ARG A 158 20.20 0.69 15.44
C ARG A 158 21.30 0.63 14.39
N ASN A 159 22.52 0.39 14.82
CA ASN A 159 23.70 0.34 13.95
C ASN A 159 23.59 -0.76 12.89
N ARG A 160 22.97 -1.90 13.24
CA ARG A 160 22.73 -2.98 12.29
C ARG A 160 21.62 -2.61 11.30
N ASN A 161 20.53 -2.00 11.75
CA ASN A 161 19.49 -1.48 10.86
C ASN A 161 20.04 -0.44 9.86
N GLU A 162 20.91 0.46 10.33
CA GLU A 162 21.58 1.44 9.48
C GLU A 162 22.47 0.77 8.43
N ALA A 163 23.28 -0.23 8.83
CA ALA A 163 24.08 -1.01 7.90
C ALA A 163 23.25 -1.77 6.85
N GLU A 164 22.07 -2.29 7.21
CA GLU A 164 21.15 -2.93 6.27
C GLU A 164 20.63 -1.96 5.20
N ILE A 165 20.27 -0.74 5.61
CA ILE A 165 19.77 0.30 4.69
C ILE A 165 20.89 0.74 3.75
N ILE A 166 22.07 1.04 4.29
CA ILE A 166 23.24 1.47 3.50
C ILE A 166 23.61 0.38 2.48
N LYS A 167 23.74 -0.87 2.93
CA LYS A 167 24.08 -2.00 2.05
C LYS A 167 23.06 -2.16 0.92
N SER A 168 21.77 -2.13 1.25
CA SER A 168 20.69 -2.22 0.27
C SER A 168 20.76 -1.10 -0.77
N ASN A 169 20.93 0.15 -0.32
CA ASN A 169 20.96 1.32 -1.19
C ASN A 169 22.18 1.32 -2.11
N THR A 170 23.36 1.03 -1.57
CA THR A 170 24.59 0.91 -2.36
C THR A 170 24.44 -0.17 -3.43
N ARG A 171 23.90 -1.33 -3.08
CA ARG A 171 23.73 -2.43 -4.03
C ARG A 171 22.71 -2.10 -5.12
N MET A 172 21.56 -1.54 -4.76
CA MET A 172 20.56 -1.12 -5.76
C MET A 172 21.09 -0.01 -6.67
N THR A 173 21.88 0.93 -6.15
CA THR A 173 22.50 1.99 -6.95
C THR A 173 23.48 1.42 -7.97
N ALA A 174 24.32 0.46 -7.56
CA ALA A 174 25.27 -0.20 -8.44
C ALA A 174 24.59 -0.93 -9.61
N GLU A 175 23.41 -1.52 -9.37
CA GLU A 175 22.71 -2.36 -10.37
C GLU A 175 21.70 -1.59 -11.22
N LEU A 176 21.12 -0.51 -10.69
CA LEU A 176 20.00 0.23 -11.30
C LEU A 176 20.33 1.69 -11.62
N GLY A 177 21.52 2.17 -11.24
CA GLY A 177 22.02 3.52 -11.52
C GLY A 177 21.49 4.63 -10.62
N GLU A 178 20.54 4.34 -9.72
CA GLU A 178 19.94 5.32 -8.81
C GLU A 178 19.65 4.72 -7.44
N GLN A 179 19.65 5.58 -6.41
CA GLN A 179 19.19 5.18 -5.09
C GLN A 179 17.66 5.00 -5.08
N PRO A 180 17.15 3.96 -4.39
CA PRO A 180 15.72 3.79 -4.22
C PRO A 180 15.14 4.95 -3.39
N VAL A 181 13.99 5.46 -3.83
CA VAL A 181 13.25 6.55 -3.15
C VAL A 181 12.03 6.05 -2.37
N ILE A 182 11.78 4.75 -2.40
CA ILE A 182 10.69 4.08 -1.67
C ILE A 182 11.19 2.84 -0.95
N PHE A 183 10.64 2.61 0.23
CA PHE A 183 11.00 1.50 1.11
C PHE A 183 9.76 0.73 1.57
N ALA A 184 9.84 -0.60 1.64
CA ALA A 184 8.86 -1.40 2.37
C ALA A 184 9.51 -1.94 3.64
N TYR A 185 8.86 -1.80 4.79
CA TYR A 185 9.35 -2.39 6.03
C TYR A 185 9.21 -3.91 5.97
N PRO A 186 10.28 -4.72 6.17
CA PRO A 186 10.15 -6.15 6.35
C PRO A 186 9.05 -6.49 7.36
N TYR A 187 8.17 -7.43 7.01
CA TYR A 187 7.00 -7.82 7.82
C TYR A 187 5.98 -6.70 8.11
N GLY A 188 6.16 -5.50 7.52
CA GLY A 188 5.39 -4.30 7.83
C GLY A 188 5.64 -3.73 9.23
N GLU A 189 6.69 -4.17 9.91
CA GLU A 189 7.01 -3.80 11.29
C GLU A 189 7.91 -2.56 11.33
N ALA A 190 7.58 -1.59 12.19
CA ALA A 190 8.37 -0.38 12.37
C ALA A 190 8.41 0.04 13.84
N SER A 191 9.41 0.85 14.18
CA SER A 191 9.59 1.49 15.48
C SER A 191 9.98 2.95 15.26
N ASN A 192 9.91 3.79 16.30
CA ASN A 192 10.36 5.18 16.22
C ASN A 192 11.82 5.28 15.74
N GLU A 193 12.69 4.41 16.24
CA GLU A 193 14.09 4.36 15.84
C GLU A 193 14.26 4.03 14.35
N VAL A 194 13.49 3.06 13.85
CA VAL A 194 13.50 2.68 12.43
C VAL A 194 12.91 3.81 11.57
N PHE A 195 11.89 4.53 12.04
CA PHE A 195 11.37 5.72 11.33
C PHE A 195 12.42 6.82 11.19
N GLU A 196 13.24 7.06 12.22
CA GLU A 196 14.33 8.02 12.14
C GLU A 196 15.39 7.63 11.10
N LEU A 197 15.78 6.35 11.06
CA LEU A 197 16.75 5.86 10.07
C LEU A 197 16.24 6.03 8.64
N ILE A 198 14.98 5.65 8.39
CA ILE A 198 14.35 5.84 7.08
C ILE A 198 14.27 7.32 6.71
N SER A 199 13.94 8.19 7.67
CA SER A 199 13.84 9.64 7.43
C SER A 199 15.18 10.32 7.11
N LYS A 200 16.30 9.73 7.56
CA LYS A 200 17.67 10.19 7.25
C LYS A 200 18.23 9.59 5.96
N SER A 201 17.50 8.67 5.33
CA SER A 201 17.90 7.97 4.10
C SER A 201 17.30 8.64 2.85
N SER A 202 17.56 8.09 1.67
CA SER A 202 17.02 8.57 0.37
C SER A 202 15.50 8.39 0.19
N TYR A 203 14.83 7.72 1.13
CA TYR A 203 13.44 7.32 0.98
C TYR A 203 12.48 8.49 1.19
N LYS A 204 11.70 8.81 0.16
CA LYS A 204 10.61 9.80 0.21
C LYS A 204 9.35 9.22 0.85
N TYR A 205 9.09 7.93 0.61
CA TYR A 205 7.93 7.22 1.13
C TYR A 205 8.32 5.84 1.65
N ALA A 206 7.65 5.37 2.69
CA ALA A 206 7.84 4.03 3.23
C ALA A 206 6.52 3.34 3.57
N PHE A 207 6.46 2.02 3.36
CA PHE A 207 5.22 1.25 3.38
C PHE A 207 5.20 0.20 4.48
N GLY A 208 4.14 0.22 5.27
CA GLY A 208 3.78 -0.87 6.17
C GLY A 208 2.96 -1.97 5.48
N GLN A 209 2.32 -2.80 6.30
CA GLN A 209 1.37 -3.84 5.88
C GLN A 209 0.01 -3.69 6.58
N HIS A 210 -0.25 -2.54 7.22
CA HIS A 210 -1.55 -2.25 7.81
C HIS A 210 -2.54 -1.83 6.72
N SER A 211 -3.78 -2.28 6.82
CA SER A 211 -4.80 -2.05 5.80
C SER A 211 -5.35 -0.62 5.87
N GLY A 212 -5.55 0.02 4.72
CA GLY A 212 -6.05 1.39 4.67
C GLY A 212 -5.87 2.03 3.30
N VAL A 213 -6.37 3.26 3.18
CA VAL A 213 -6.30 4.04 1.94
C VAL A 213 -5.33 5.19 2.15
N ILE A 214 -4.43 5.41 1.19
CA ILE A 214 -3.47 6.49 1.23
C ILE A 214 -4.18 7.78 0.82
N SER A 215 -3.94 8.87 1.56
CA SER A 215 -4.40 10.22 1.23
C SER A 215 -3.36 11.26 1.64
N ARG A 216 -3.63 12.55 1.39
CA ARG A 216 -2.78 13.67 1.84
C ARG A 216 -2.58 13.75 3.37
N PHE A 217 -3.39 13.03 4.15
CA PHE A 217 -3.30 12.98 5.61
C PHE A 217 -2.52 11.76 6.13
N SER A 218 -2.09 10.86 5.25
CA SER A 218 -1.31 9.68 5.63
C SER A 218 0.14 10.07 5.98
N ASP A 219 0.73 9.43 6.98
CA ASP A 219 2.17 9.58 7.26
C ASP A 219 2.98 8.92 6.15
N LYS A 220 3.74 9.72 5.39
CA LYS A 220 4.59 9.24 4.30
C LYS A 220 5.65 8.23 4.74
N LYS A 221 5.99 8.20 6.03
CA LYS A 221 6.94 7.24 6.61
C LYS A 221 6.29 5.89 6.92
N TYR A 222 4.97 5.77 6.89
CA TYR A 222 4.30 4.51 7.21
C TYR A 222 2.96 4.39 6.49
N LEU A 223 3.03 4.15 5.18
CA LEU A 223 1.87 4.09 4.30
C LEU A 223 1.18 2.72 4.34
N PRO A 224 -0.17 2.68 4.39
CA PRO A 224 -0.94 1.45 4.40
C PRO A 224 -0.92 0.71 3.06
N ARG A 225 -1.04 -0.61 3.13
CA ARG A 225 -1.26 -1.50 1.98
C ARG A 225 -2.15 -2.67 2.36
N PHE A 226 -3.07 -3.06 1.49
CA PHE A 226 -3.85 -4.28 1.66
C PHE A 226 -3.07 -5.50 1.19
N ALA A 227 -2.63 -6.32 2.15
CA ALA A 227 -1.99 -7.60 1.88
C ALA A 227 -2.96 -8.60 1.23
N LEU A 228 -2.51 -9.26 0.16
CA LEU A 228 -3.21 -10.33 -0.54
C LEU A 228 -2.41 -11.64 -0.44
N ASN A 229 -3.13 -12.72 -0.17
CA ASN A 229 -2.64 -14.09 -0.15
C ASN A 229 -3.80 -15.05 -0.47
N GLU A 230 -3.63 -16.37 -0.36
CA GLU A 230 -4.69 -17.30 -0.77
C GLU A 230 -5.98 -17.11 0.03
N LYS A 231 -5.88 -16.88 1.34
CA LYS A 231 -7.04 -16.62 2.21
C LYS A 231 -7.72 -15.28 1.91
N TYR A 232 -6.92 -14.27 1.55
CA TYR A 232 -7.37 -12.88 1.45
C TYR A 232 -7.49 -12.36 0.01
N GLY A 233 -7.24 -13.23 -0.97
CA GLY A 233 -7.24 -12.97 -2.41
C GLY A 233 -8.54 -13.33 -3.11
N GLU A 234 -9.58 -13.75 -2.39
CA GLU A 234 -10.88 -14.02 -3.01
C GLU A 234 -11.52 -12.75 -3.60
N LEU A 235 -12.19 -12.89 -4.75
CA LEU A 235 -12.66 -11.76 -5.56
C LEU A 235 -13.61 -10.82 -4.81
N ASN A 236 -14.51 -11.35 -3.98
CA ASN A 236 -15.43 -10.54 -3.20
C ASN A 236 -14.70 -9.64 -2.19
N ARG A 237 -13.68 -10.19 -1.51
CA ARG A 237 -12.83 -9.40 -0.62
C ARG A 237 -11.97 -8.41 -1.40
N PHE A 238 -11.44 -8.82 -2.55
CA PHE A 238 -10.66 -7.95 -3.43
C PHE A 238 -11.47 -6.71 -3.83
N ARG A 239 -12.70 -6.89 -4.33
CA ARG A 239 -13.65 -5.81 -4.66
C ARG A 239 -13.93 -4.88 -3.49
N LEU A 240 -14.15 -5.45 -2.29
CA LEU A 240 -14.36 -4.67 -1.07
C LEU A 240 -13.17 -3.74 -0.81
N ILE A 241 -11.93 -4.25 -0.81
CA ILE A 241 -10.76 -3.46 -0.41
C ILE A 241 -10.40 -2.40 -1.45
N ILE A 242 -10.47 -2.68 -2.75
CA ILE A 242 -10.15 -1.71 -3.81
C ILE A 242 -11.20 -0.61 -3.97
N ASN A 243 -12.37 -0.79 -3.34
CA ASN A 243 -13.45 0.21 -3.31
C ASN A 243 -13.52 0.96 -1.96
N THR A 244 -12.52 0.81 -1.07
CA THR A 244 -12.48 1.53 0.22
C THR A 244 -12.24 3.03 0.05
N LEU A 245 -12.57 3.79 1.10
CA LEU A 245 -12.37 5.24 1.24
C LEU A 245 -11.34 5.51 2.35
N PRO A 246 -10.62 6.63 2.32
CA PRO A 246 -9.71 6.99 3.41
C PRO A 246 -10.47 7.35 4.68
N LEU A 247 -10.02 6.86 5.83
CA LEU A 247 -10.39 7.37 7.15
C LEU A 247 -9.23 8.25 7.66
N PRO A 248 -9.16 9.55 7.29
CA PRO A 248 -8.05 10.41 7.65
C PRO A 248 -8.09 10.74 9.14
N VAL A 249 -6.96 10.53 9.82
CA VAL A 249 -6.83 10.75 11.25
C VAL A 249 -5.53 11.46 11.61
N SER A 250 -5.52 12.12 12.76
CA SER A 250 -4.36 12.70 13.43
C SER A 250 -4.27 12.20 14.88
N GLU A 251 -3.20 12.59 15.59
CA GLU A 251 -3.04 12.35 17.04
C GLU A 251 -3.21 10.87 17.44
N PHE A 252 -2.79 9.96 16.55
CA PHE A 252 -2.93 8.53 16.79
C PHE A 252 -2.10 8.12 18.02
N THR A 253 -2.72 7.38 18.93
CA THR A 253 -2.15 6.93 20.20
C THR A 253 -2.23 5.41 20.27
N PRO A 254 -1.16 4.71 20.69
CA PRO A 254 0.20 5.23 20.86
C PRO A 254 0.80 5.65 19.52
N SER A 255 1.69 6.64 19.53
CA SER A 255 2.39 7.11 18.31
C SER A 255 3.43 6.11 17.80
N SER A 256 3.99 5.31 18.70
CA SER A 256 4.88 4.20 18.36
C SER A 256 4.07 2.93 18.04
N PRO A 257 4.40 2.21 16.95
CA PRO A 257 3.85 0.88 16.70
C PRO A 257 4.33 -0.18 17.72
N ILE A 258 5.38 0.09 18.50
CA ILE A 258 5.89 -0.84 19.52
C ILE A 258 5.10 -0.67 20.81
N ILE A 259 4.55 -1.78 21.32
CA ILE A 259 3.84 -1.82 22.59
C ILE A 259 4.83 -1.93 23.74
N GLY A 260 4.76 -0.95 24.64
CA GLY A 260 5.55 -0.91 25.87
C GLY A 260 4.91 -1.71 27.01
N LYS A 261 4.96 -1.15 28.22
CA LYS A 261 4.50 -1.83 29.45
C LYS A 261 2.97 -1.98 29.54
N THR A 262 2.21 -1.09 28.91
CA THR A 262 0.75 -1.09 28.96
C THR A 262 0.18 -1.93 27.82
N ASN A 263 -0.41 -3.08 28.16
CA ASN A 263 -1.01 -4.02 27.20
C ASN A 263 -2.31 -4.61 27.79
N PRO A 264 -3.50 -4.42 27.17
CA PRO A 264 -3.74 -3.74 25.89
C PRO A 264 -3.35 -2.25 25.93
N PRO A 265 -2.87 -1.69 24.81
CA PRO A 265 -2.52 -0.27 24.75
C PRO A 265 -3.77 0.61 24.73
N ASN A 266 -3.67 1.82 25.26
CA ASN A 266 -4.71 2.83 25.11
C ASN A 266 -4.68 3.36 23.67
N VAL A 267 -5.63 2.90 22.84
CA VAL A 267 -5.69 3.31 21.43
C VAL A 267 -6.70 4.42 21.24
N GLY A 268 -6.29 5.47 20.54
CA GLY A 268 -7.19 6.55 20.15
C GLY A 268 -6.66 7.36 18.98
N PHE A 269 -7.56 8.06 18.30
CA PHE A 269 -7.22 8.87 17.13
C PHE A 269 -8.26 9.97 16.91
N THR A 270 -7.83 11.08 16.32
CA THR A 270 -8.68 12.24 16.02
C THR A 270 -9.03 12.23 14.54
N VAL A 271 -10.31 12.13 14.21
CA VAL A 271 -10.77 12.11 12.80
C VAL A 271 -10.73 13.51 12.21
N ILE A 272 -10.13 13.67 11.02
CA ILE A 272 -10.05 14.98 10.35
C ILE A 272 -11.48 15.48 10.02
N PRO A 273 -11.83 16.77 10.22
CA PRO A 273 -13.20 17.34 10.13
C PRO A 273 -13.99 17.21 8.81
N SER A 274 -13.55 16.35 7.89
CA SER A 274 -14.21 16.03 6.62
C SER A 274 -15.30 14.96 6.73
N LEU A 275 -15.34 14.19 7.83
CA LEU A 275 -16.25 13.07 8.01
C LEU A 275 -17.32 13.36 9.06
N LYS A 276 -18.53 12.86 8.81
CA LYS A 276 -19.69 12.97 9.70
C LYS A 276 -20.04 11.59 10.28
N ASN A 277 -20.95 11.56 11.26
CA ASN A 277 -21.52 10.32 11.83
C ASN A 277 -20.48 9.37 12.44
N LEU A 278 -19.50 9.90 13.17
CA LEU A 278 -18.40 9.13 13.75
C LEU A 278 -18.85 8.05 14.75
N ASN A 279 -20.07 8.14 15.29
CA ASN A 279 -20.69 7.08 16.09
C ASN A 279 -20.86 5.75 15.33
N GLY A 280 -20.78 5.76 13.99
CA GLY A 280 -20.80 4.57 13.15
C GLY A 280 -19.45 3.84 13.04
N ILE A 281 -18.38 4.35 13.65
CA ILE A 281 -17.07 3.70 13.62
C ILE A 281 -17.15 2.36 14.36
N SER A 282 -16.68 1.30 13.69
CA SER A 282 -16.51 -0.04 14.27
C SER A 282 -15.05 -0.45 14.16
N CYS A 283 -14.45 -0.80 15.29
CA CYS A 283 -13.07 -1.26 15.36
C CYS A 283 -12.98 -2.75 15.69
N PHE A 284 -11.91 -3.39 15.18
CA PHE A 284 -11.67 -4.82 15.29
C PHE A 284 -10.19 -5.09 15.56
N THR A 285 -9.91 -6.01 16.49
CA THR A 285 -8.57 -6.54 16.75
C THR A 285 -8.50 -8.01 16.37
N SER A 286 -7.28 -8.52 16.14
CA SER A 286 -7.10 -9.95 15.87
C SER A 286 -7.56 -10.84 17.04
N GLU A 287 -7.48 -10.34 18.28
CA GLU A 287 -7.61 -11.14 19.51
C GLU A 287 -9.04 -11.15 20.08
N GLU A 288 -9.82 -10.11 19.78
CA GLU A 288 -11.19 -9.92 20.30
C GLU A 288 -12.24 -9.86 19.20
N GLY A 289 -11.85 -9.75 17.92
CA GLY A 289 -12.80 -9.40 16.88
C GLY A 289 -13.28 -7.97 17.12
N LYS A 290 -14.61 -7.75 17.16
CA LYS A 290 -15.17 -6.41 17.35
C LYS A 290 -14.89 -5.90 18.78
N VAL A 291 -14.33 -4.71 18.89
CA VAL A 291 -14.03 -4.04 20.18
C VAL A 291 -14.89 -2.79 20.34
N SER A 292 -15.02 -2.32 21.58
CA SER A 292 -15.82 -1.13 21.88
C SER A 292 -15.10 0.16 21.47
N THR A 293 -15.87 1.15 21.04
CA THR A 293 -15.37 2.46 20.61
C THR A 293 -16.17 3.56 21.31
N THR A 294 -15.48 4.58 21.81
CA THR A 294 -16.09 5.73 22.48
C THR A 294 -15.69 7.01 21.75
N LEU A 295 -16.65 7.88 21.51
CA LEU A 295 -16.41 9.22 20.99
C LEU A 295 -16.22 10.18 22.18
N LEU A 296 -14.98 10.60 22.46
CA LEU A 296 -14.64 11.45 23.61
C LEU A 296 -14.89 12.94 23.37
N SER A 297 -14.90 13.36 22.10
CA SER A 297 -15.23 14.72 21.64
C SER A 297 -15.87 14.63 20.25
N THR A 298 -16.18 15.74 19.61
CA THR A 298 -16.77 15.74 18.24
C THR A 298 -15.94 14.99 17.19
N SER A 299 -14.65 14.75 17.42
CA SER A 299 -13.74 14.08 16.48
C SER A 299 -12.80 13.03 17.10
N ARG A 300 -12.67 12.96 18.43
CA ARG A 300 -11.73 12.05 19.11
C ARG A 300 -12.38 10.70 19.40
N VAL A 301 -11.84 9.64 18.80
CA VAL A 301 -12.27 8.26 19.02
C VAL A 301 -11.26 7.55 19.93
N GLU A 302 -11.78 6.82 20.91
CA GLU A 302 -11.04 5.89 21.75
C GLU A 302 -11.49 4.46 21.44
N VAL A 303 -10.53 3.54 21.34
CA VAL A 303 -10.77 2.11 21.13
C VAL A 303 -10.44 1.38 22.44
N ARG A 304 -11.44 0.71 22.99
CA ARG A 304 -11.35 0.02 24.29
C ARG A 304 -11.32 -1.49 24.08
N MET A 305 -10.17 -2.05 24.41
CA MET A 305 -9.84 -3.48 24.32
C MET A 305 -9.84 -4.10 25.72
N THR A 306 -10.22 -5.37 25.81
CA THR A 306 -10.27 -6.11 27.08
C THR A 306 -9.21 -7.21 27.18
N LYS A 307 -8.64 -7.63 26.05
CA LYS A 307 -7.58 -8.62 25.96
C LYS A 307 -6.27 -7.96 25.53
N PRO A 308 -5.13 -8.38 26.11
CA PRO A 308 -3.83 -7.90 25.67
C PRO A 308 -3.52 -8.40 24.24
N PHE A 309 -2.73 -7.61 23.52
CA PHE A 309 -2.06 -8.06 22.31
C PHE A 309 -1.06 -9.17 22.63
N ILE A 310 -0.94 -10.15 21.72
CA ILE A 310 -0.02 -11.27 21.85
C ILE A 310 1.39 -10.88 21.41
N LYS A 311 2.41 -11.66 21.82
CA LYS A 311 3.80 -11.44 21.37
C LYS A 311 3.88 -11.43 19.83
N GLY A 312 4.64 -10.48 19.28
CA GLY A 312 4.76 -10.27 17.84
C GLY A 312 3.74 -9.29 17.30
N ARG A 313 3.33 -9.51 16.05
CA ARG A 313 2.54 -8.56 15.25
C ARG A 313 1.04 -8.70 15.49
N ASN A 314 0.40 -7.60 15.85
CA ASN A 314 -1.04 -7.48 16.12
C ASN A 314 -1.65 -6.43 15.18
N ARG A 315 -2.95 -6.52 14.94
CA ARG A 315 -3.66 -5.62 14.01
C ARG A 315 -4.87 -5.01 14.68
N LEU A 316 -5.10 -3.74 14.36
CA LEU A 316 -6.33 -3.02 14.61
C LEU A 316 -6.87 -2.54 13.27
N ASN A 317 -8.17 -2.69 13.03
CA ASN A 317 -8.85 -2.08 11.90
C ASN A 317 -10.10 -1.36 12.38
N CYS A 318 -10.28 -0.11 11.95
CA CYS A 318 -11.47 0.69 12.20
C CYS A 318 -12.12 1.04 10.87
N THR A 319 -13.43 0.87 10.80
CA THR A 319 -14.22 1.10 9.60
C THR A 319 -15.41 1.99 9.91
N LEU A 320 -15.80 2.82 8.94
CA LEU A 320 -17.00 3.66 9.01
C LEU A 320 -17.75 3.51 7.68
N PRO A 321 -19.07 3.26 7.69
CA PRO A 321 -19.86 3.27 6.46
C PRO A 321 -19.70 4.58 5.71
N GLY A 322 -19.42 4.49 4.42
CA GLY A 322 -19.39 5.62 3.49
C GLY A 322 -20.61 5.62 2.57
N GLY A 323 -20.59 6.50 1.56
CA GLY A 323 -21.60 6.50 0.50
C GLY A 323 -21.43 5.35 -0.49
N GLU A 324 -22.49 5.04 -1.26
CA GLU A 324 -22.46 4.05 -2.36
C GLU A 324 -22.00 2.64 -1.94
N GLY A 325 -22.32 2.21 -0.71
CA GLY A 325 -21.91 0.89 -0.20
C GLY A 325 -20.41 0.75 0.06
N ARG A 326 -19.68 1.86 0.13
CA ARG A 326 -18.23 1.91 0.40
C ARG A 326 -17.96 2.04 1.90
N TRP A 327 -16.71 1.79 2.28
CA TRP A 327 -16.26 1.84 3.67
C TRP A 327 -15.02 2.71 3.79
N HIS A 328 -15.04 3.67 4.72
CA HIS A 328 -13.83 4.34 5.19
C HIS A 328 -13.01 3.35 6.02
N TRP A 329 -11.70 3.29 5.80
CA TRP A 329 -10.83 2.28 6.41
C TRP A 329 -9.57 2.89 7.02
N LEU A 330 -9.34 2.59 8.30
CA LEU A 330 -8.09 2.81 9.02
C LEU A 330 -7.58 1.48 9.55
N GLY A 331 -6.30 1.21 9.38
CA GLY A 331 -5.65 0.06 9.99
C GLY A 331 -4.37 0.49 10.66
N ALA A 332 -4.01 -0.23 11.71
CA ALA A 332 -2.75 -0.08 12.41
C ALA A 332 -2.16 -1.47 12.68
N ILE A 333 -0.83 -1.53 12.68
CA ILE A 333 -0.07 -2.68 13.16
C ILE A 333 0.63 -2.27 14.43
N PHE A 334 0.58 -3.15 15.42
CA PHE A 334 1.34 -3.03 16.65
C PHE A 334 2.26 -4.23 16.81
N VAL A 335 3.42 -4.03 17.42
CA VAL A 335 4.37 -5.11 17.74
C VAL A 335 4.59 -5.16 19.24
N VAL A 336 4.28 -6.30 19.85
CA VAL A 336 4.68 -6.63 21.21
C VAL A 336 6.04 -7.33 21.11
N PRO A 337 7.12 -6.78 21.70
CA PRO A 337 8.46 -7.38 21.61
C PRO A 337 8.49 -8.83 22.04
N LYS A 338 9.30 -9.65 21.34
CA LYS A 338 9.64 -10.99 21.81
C LYS A 338 10.73 -10.80 22.87
N SER A 339 10.39 -11.14 24.12
CA SER A 339 11.30 -11.17 25.28
C SER A 339 12.64 -11.82 24.96
#